data_AF-A0A2K9A011-F1
#
_entry.id   AF-A0A2K9A011-F1
#
_cell.length_a   1.000
_cell.length_b   1.000
_cell.length_c   1.000
_cell.angle_alpha   90.00
_cell.angle_beta   90.00
_cell.angle_gamma   90.00
#
_symmetry.space_group_name_H-M   'P 1'
#
loop_
_entity.id
_entity.type
_entity.pdbx_description
1 polymer ?
#
loop_
_entity_poly.entity_id
_entity_poly.type
_entity_poly.pdbx_seq_one_letter_code
_entity_poly.pdbx_strand_id
1 'polypeptide(L)'
;MDALLIILGILTVVFFVLAMTNGIKKYIKNKPVLWIASKHKIFGMAASLSALTHFIIAIINDALRLTGLLTLIALLLTGAFGMMFSKLKNKKLYIAHRVMGPITFVLIIIHIIFNTTT
;
A
#
# COMPACT_ATOMS: atom_id res chain seq x y z
N MET A 1 3.79 11.48 -20.02
CA MET A 1 3.89 11.13 -18.58
C MET A 1 3.27 9.78 -18.23
N ASP A 2 2.63 9.09 -19.17
CA ASP A 2 1.83 7.89 -18.87
C ASP A 2 2.69 6.70 -18.43
N ALA A 3 3.86 6.53 -19.05
CA ALA A 3 4.85 5.53 -18.60
C ALA A 3 5.25 5.73 -17.13
N LEU A 4 5.41 6.99 -16.68
CA LEU A 4 5.75 7.30 -15.30
C LEU A 4 4.59 6.93 -14.35
N LEU A 5 3.34 7.23 -14.72
CA LEU A 5 2.16 6.82 -13.95
C LEU A 5 2.09 5.29 -13.81
N ILE A 6 2.29 4.56 -14.90
CA ILE A 6 2.29 3.10 -14.91
C ILE A 6 3.40 2.56 -13.99
N ILE A 7 4.63 3.06 -14.12
CA ILE A 7 5.76 2.64 -13.29
C ILE A 7 5.48 2.91 -11.80
N LEU A 8 4.99 4.10 -11.46
CA LEU A 8 4.67 4.44 -10.07
C LEU A 8 3.52 3.58 -9.51
N GLY A 9 2.52 3.26 -10.34
CA GLY A 9 1.43 2.35 -9.98
C GLY A 9 1.95 0.95 -9.69
N ILE A 10 2.78 0.40 -10.58
CA ILE A 10 3.43 -0.92 -10.40
C ILE A 10 4.28 -0.92 -9.13
N LEU A 11 5.13 0.09 -8.93
CA LEU A 11 5.98 0.20 -7.74
C LEU A 11 5.14 0.24 -6.45
N THR A 12 4.04 0.98 -6.45
CA THR A 12 3.11 1.02 -5.31
C THR A 12 2.60 -0.38 -4.96
N VAL A 13 2.13 -1.13 -5.97
CA VAL A 13 1.61 -2.49 -5.80
C VAL A 13 2.72 -3.43 -5.31
N VAL A 14 3.89 -3.41 -5.95
CA VAL A 14 5.03 -4.26 -5.60
C VAL A 14 5.44 -4.03 -4.15
N PHE A 15 5.66 -2.77 -3.75
CA PHE A 15 6.04 -2.47 -2.38
C PHE A 15 4.94 -2.81 -1.38
N PHE A 16 3.68 -2.60 -1.72
CA PHE A 16 2.56 -2.97 -0.86
C PHE A 16 2.48 -4.49 -0.64
N VAL A 17 2.62 -5.29 -1.70
CA VAL A 17 2.63 -6.76 -1.62
C VAL A 17 3.84 -7.25 -0.82
N LEU A 18 5.03 -6.68 -1.05
CA LEU A 18 6.22 -6.98 -0.25
C LEU A 18 6.00 -6.66 1.24
N ALA A 19 5.32 -5.55 1.55
CA ALA A 19 4.95 -5.22 2.93
C ALA A 19 3.97 -6.25 3.51
N MET A 20 2.99 -6.74 2.73
CA MET A 20 2.00 -7.73 3.19
C MET A 20 2.61 -9.07 3.59
N THR A 21 3.81 -9.42 3.11
CA THR A 21 4.52 -10.66 3.52
C THR A 21 4.72 -10.76 5.03
N ASN A 22 4.76 -9.64 5.76
CA ASN A 22 4.80 -9.64 7.23
C ASN A 22 3.54 -10.22 7.88
N GLY A 23 2.37 -10.15 7.23
CA GLY A 23 1.13 -10.75 7.72
C GLY A 23 1.17 -12.28 7.75
N ILE A 24 1.96 -12.89 6.85
CA ILE A 24 2.08 -14.35 6.70
C ILE A 24 3.34 -14.94 7.32
N LYS A 25 4.24 -14.11 7.86
CA LYS A 25 5.54 -14.56 8.40
C LYS A 25 5.45 -15.65 9.47
N LYS A 26 4.33 -15.73 10.19
CA LYS A 26 4.10 -16.78 11.21
C LYS A 26 3.75 -18.15 10.63
N TYR A 27 3.41 -18.21 9.34
CA TYR A 27 3.01 -19.43 8.65
C TYR A 27 4.08 -19.96 7.69
N ILE A 28 5.18 -19.21 7.49
CA ILE A 28 6.23 -19.53 6.52
C ILE A 28 7.57 -19.68 7.23
N LYS A 29 8.33 -20.71 6.87
CA LYS A 29 9.69 -20.98 7.38
C LYS A 29 10.81 -20.62 6.40
N ASN A 30 10.45 -20.22 5.17
CA ASN A 30 11.40 -19.87 4.11
C ASN A 30 12.20 -18.59 4.47
N LYS A 31 13.54 -18.70 4.52
CA LYS A 31 14.45 -17.62 4.95
C LYS A 31 14.34 -16.35 4.08
N PRO A 32 14.39 -16.43 2.73
CA PRO A 32 14.13 -15.28 1.86
C PRO A 32 12.83 -14.53 2.19
N VAL A 33 11.71 -15.25 2.37
CA VAL A 33 10.42 -14.62 2.68
C VAL A 33 10.43 -13.94 4.04
N LEU A 34 11.06 -14.56 5.05
CA LEU A 34 11.22 -13.95 6.37
C LEU A 34 12.10 -12.70 6.33
N TRP A 35 13.15 -12.70 5.50
CA TRP A 35 13.99 -11.53 5.29
C TRP A 35 13.19 -10.37 4.67
N ILE A 36 12.39 -10.63 3.62
CA ILE A 36 11.49 -9.63 3.02
C ILE A 36 10.50 -9.10 4.07
N ALA A 37 9.84 -10.00 4.81
CA ALA A 37 8.88 -9.65 5.85
C ALA A 37 9.49 -8.74 6.94
N SER A 38 10.78 -8.90 7.26
CA SER A 38 11.49 -8.05 8.23
C SER A 38 11.59 -6.58 7.79
N LYS A 39 11.49 -6.31 6.48
CA LYS A 39 11.58 -4.97 5.88
C LYS A 39 10.21 -4.31 5.68
N HIS A 40 9.14 -4.89 6.23
CA HIS A 40 7.76 -4.41 6.12
C HIS A 40 7.59 -2.89 6.25
N LYS A 41 8.25 -2.27 7.24
CA LYS A 41 8.14 -0.82 7.45
C LYS A 41 8.69 -0.02 6.25
N ILE A 42 9.82 -0.43 5.70
CA ILE A 42 10.45 0.23 4.55
C ILE A 42 9.56 0.07 3.32
N PHE A 43 9.08 -1.15 3.06
CA PHE A 43 8.18 -1.40 1.94
C PHE A 43 6.85 -0.65 2.08
N GLY A 44 6.26 -0.58 3.28
CA GLY A 44 5.06 0.20 3.52
C GLY A 44 5.27 1.70 3.25
N MET A 45 6.39 2.28 3.72
CA MET A 45 6.73 3.68 3.44
C MET A 45 6.98 3.92 1.96
N ALA A 46 7.70 3.02 1.28
CA ALA A 46 7.95 3.12 -0.16
C ALA A 46 6.63 3.06 -0.96
N ALA A 47 5.71 2.16 -0.59
CA ALA A 47 4.38 2.09 -1.20
C ALA A 47 3.60 3.40 -1.01
N SER A 48 3.56 3.95 0.20
CA SER A 48 2.88 5.23 0.46
C SER A 48 3.48 6.39 -0.34
N LEU A 49 4.82 6.45 -0.43
CA LEU A 49 5.51 7.50 -1.19
C LEU A 49 5.24 7.36 -2.69
N SER A 50 5.37 6.16 -3.24
CA SER A 50 5.06 5.89 -4.65
C SER A 50 3.60 6.21 -4.98
N ALA A 51 2.65 5.86 -4.11
CA ALA A 51 1.23 6.16 -4.29
C ALA A 51 0.94 7.66 -4.26
N LEU A 52 1.57 8.39 -3.33
CA LEU A 52 1.41 9.84 -3.23
C LEU A 52 1.97 10.54 -4.48
N THR A 53 3.16 10.14 -4.93
CA THR A 53 3.74 10.65 -6.18
C THR A 53 2.86 10.31 -7.38
N HIS A 54 2.38 9.06 -7.48
CA HIS A 54 1.44 8.64 -8.52
C HIS A 54 0.19 9.53 -8.55
N PHE A 55 -0.39 9.81 -7.39
CA PHE A 55 -1.56 10.69 -7.25
C PHE A 55 -1.29 12.12 -7.68
N ILE A 56 -0.16 12.72 -7.27
CA ILE A 56 0.22 14.08 -7.67
C ILE A 56 0.36 14.17 -9.20
N ILE A 57 1.07 13.21 -9.81
CA ILE A 57 1.22 13.17 -11.27
C ILE A 57 -0.14 12.94 -11.95
N ALA A 58 -1.04 12.13 -11.38
CA ALA A 58 -2.36 11.90 -11.93
C ALA A 58 -3.21 13.18 -11.93
N ILE A 59 -3.11 14.02 -10.89
CA ILE A 59 -3.78 15.33 -10.85
C ILE A 59 -3.23 16.25 -11.95
N ILE A 60 -1.91 16.34 -12.08
CA ILE A 60 -1.25 17.19 -13.08
C ILE A 60 -1.69 16.80 -14.51
N ASN A 61 -1.97 15.51 -14.74
CA ASN A 61 -2.33 14.98 -16.04
C ASN A 61 -3.85 14.87 -16.27
N ASP A 62 -4.68 15.40 -15.37
CA ASP A 62 -6.14 15.25 -15.41
C ASP A 62 -6.62 13.77 -15.48
N ALA A 63 -5.81 12.86 -14.92
CA ALA A 63 -6.05 11.42 -14.87
C ALA A 63 -6.55 10.95 -13.50
N LEU A 64 -7.08 11.88 -12.69
CA LEU A 64 -7.55 11.56 -11.35
C LEU A 64 -8.78 10.65 -11.41
N ARG A 65 -8.74 9.55 -10.65
CA ARG A 65 -9.86 8.62 -10.48
C ARG A 65 -10.28 8.55 -9.02
N LEU A 66 -11.58 8.49 -8.77
CA LEU A 66 -12.13 8.35 -7.41
C LEU A 66 -11.61 7.08 -6.72
N THR A 67 -11.52 5.96 -7.45
CA THR A 67 -10.97 4.69 -6.94
C THR A 67 -9.50 4.83 -6.53
N GLY A 68 -8.72 5.65 -7.25
CA GLY A 68 -7.32 5.95 -6.91
C GLY A 68 -7.21 6.78 -5.65
N LEU A 69 -8.06 7.80 -5.47
CA LEU A 69 -8.12 8.60 -4.25
C LEU A 69 -8.47 7.77 -3.02
N LEU A 70 -9.51 6.92 -3.12
CA LEU A 70 -9.91 6.02 -2.02
C LEU A 70 -8.78 5.04 -1.67
N THR A 71 -8.08 4.52 -2.67
CA THR A 71 -6.91 3.65 -2.49
C THR A 71 -5.80 4.37 -1.73
N LEU A 72 -5.46 5.61 -2.13
CA LEU A 72 -4.45 6.42 -1.45
C LEU A 72 -4.82 6.65 0.02
N ILE A 73 -6.05 7.08 0.29
CA ILE A 73 -6.52 7.32 1.68
C ILE A 73 -6.38 6.04 2.51
N ALA A 74 -6.85 4.91 1.99
CA ALA A 74 -6.75 3.63 2.70
C ALA A 74 -5.30 3.22 2.96
N LEU A 75 -4.40 3.40 1.98
CA LEU A 75 -2.98 3.09 2.13
C LEU A 75 -2.31 3.99 3.19
N LEU A 76 -2.59 5.30 3.16
CA LEU A 76 -2.06 6.25 4.15
C LEU A 76 -2.58 5.94 5.55
N LEU A 77 -3.86 5.60 5.71
CA LEU A 77 -4.43 5.16 6.98
C LEU A 77 -3.79 3.85 7.47
N THR A 78 -3.58 2.88 6.58
CA THR A 78 -2.86 1.64 6.90
C THR A 78 -1.48 1.96 7.47
N GLY A 79 -0.70 2.80 6.80
CA GLY A 79 0.62 3.24 7.26
C GLY A 79 0.56 4.00 8.59
N ALA A 80 -0.38 4.94 8.72
CA ALA A 80 -0.59 5.76 9.91
C ALA A 80 -0.91 4.90 11.14
N PHE A 81 -1.86 3.97 11.05
CA PHE A 81 -2.18 3.05 12.15
C PHE A 81 -0.99 2.18 12.54
N GLY A 82 -0.21 1.69 11.56
CA GLY A 82 1.01 0.92 11.82
C GLY A 82 2.06 1.74 12.58
N MET A 83 2.28 2.99 12.17
CA MET A 83 3.22 3.90 12.84
C MET A 83 2.74 4.30 14.24
N MET A 84 1.47 4.66 14.39
CA MET A 84 0.90 5.03 15.68
C MET A 84 0.92 3.84 16.63
N PHE A 85 0.62 2.62 16.18
CA PHE A 85 0.80 1.42 16.99
C PHE A 85 2.27 1.24 17.41
N SER A 86 3.22 1.44 16.50
CA SER A 86 4.65 1.34 16.83
C SER A 86 5.06 2.28 17.97
N LYS A 87 4.47 3.48 18.04
CA LYS A 87 4.75 4.48 19.08
C LYS A 87 3.93 4.26 20.36
N LEU A 88 2.62 4.08 20.23
CA LEU A 88 1.67 4.09 21.35
C LEU A 88 1.39 2.70 21.93
N LYS A 89 1.76 1.63 21.21
CA LYS A 89 1.50 0.22 21.57
C LYS A 89 0.03 -0.13 21.86
N ASN A 90 -0.92 0.71 21.41
CA ASN A 90 -2.35 0.50 21.61
C ASN A 90 -2.88 -0.61 20.68
N LYS A 91 -3.49 -1.64 21.26
CA LYS A 91 -4.06 -2.80 20.55
C LYS A 91 -5.13 -2.42 19.52
N LYS A 92 -5.92 -1.36 19.76
CA LYS A 92 -6.94 -0.89 18.79
C LYS A 92 -6.30 -0.45 17.47
N LEU A 93 -5.17 0.25 17.53
CA LEU A 93 -4.41 0.68 16.34
C LEU A 93 -3.80 -0.49 15.59
N TYR A 94 -3.34 -1.52 16.31
CA TYR A 94 -2.87 -2.75 15.70
C TYR A 94 -3.98 -3.46 14.92
N ILE A 95 -5.18 -3.58 15.51
CA ILE A 95 -6.35 -4.17 14.84
C ILE A 95 -6.71 -3.33 13.61
N ALA A 96 -6.79 -2.00 13.75
CA ALA A 96 -7.07 -1.09 12.65
C ALA A 96 -6.07 -1.26 11.50
N HIS A 97 -4.76 -1.26 11.76
CA HIS A 97 -3.73 -1.51 10.75
C HIS A 97 -3.93 -2.86 10.05
N ARG A 98 -4.26 -3.91 10.81
CA ARG A 98 -4.42 -5.27 10.30
C ARG A 98 -5.67 -5.47 9.45
N VAL A 99 -6.75 -4.73 9.74
CA VAL A 99 -7.99 -4.73 8.96
C VAL A 99 -7.86 -3.81 7.73
N MET A 100 -7.18 -2.67 7.90
CA MET A 100 -7.01 -1.69 6.83
C MET A 100 -6.14 -2.24 5.69
N GLY A 101 -5.12 -3.05 5.98
CA GLY A 101 -4.29 -3.70 4.95
C GLY A 101 -5.10 -4.47 3.88
N PRO A 102 -5.93 -5.45 4.25
CA PRO A 102 -6.84 -6.13 3.31
C PRO A 102 -7.78 -5.19 2.55
N ILE A 103 -8.35 -4.18 3.22
CA ILE A 103 -9.23 -3.21 2.56
C ILE A 103 -8.46 -2.40 1.51
N THR A 104 -7.25 -1.92 1.83
CA THR A 104 -6.36 -1.26 0.88
C THR A 104 -6.05 -2.17 -0.30
N PHE A 105 -5.78 -3.45 -0.05
CA PHE A 105 -5.51 -4.41 -1.13
C PHE A 105 -6.72 -4.56 -2.09
N VAL A 106 -7.92 -4.66 -1.55
CA VAL A 106 -9.16 -4.73 -2.35
C VAL A 106 -9.35 -3.45 -3.17
N LEU A 107 -9.13 -2.28 -2.57
CA LEU A 107 -9.22 -1.00 -3.29
C LEU A 107 -8.18 -0.87 -4.41
N ILE A 108 -6.94 -1.36 -4.19
CA ILE A 108 -5.91 -1.43 -5.23
C ILE A 108 -6.43 -2.27 -6.42
N ILE A 109 -6.98 -3.46 -6.16
CA ILE A 109 -7.52 -4.33 -7.22
C ILE A 109 -8.65 -3.63 -7.98
N ILE A 110 -9.61 -3.04 -7.27
CA ILE A 110 -10.72 -2.27 -7.85
C ILE A 110 -10.15 -1.16 -8.73
N HIS A 111 -9.22 -0.36 -8.20
CA HIS A 111 -8.61 0.74 -8.96
C HIS A 111 -7.93 0.26 -10.25
N ILE A 112 -7.17 -0.84 -10.20
CA ILE A 112 -6.53 -1.43 -11.38
C ILE A 112 -7.59 -1.85 -12.42
N ILE A 113 -8.60 -2.61 -12.01
CA ILE A 113 -9.65 -3.09 -12.93
C ILE A 113 -10.33 -1.92 -13.61
N PHE A 114 -10.81 -0.94 -12.83
CA PHE A 114 -11.53 0.20 -13.39
C PHE A 114 -10.64 1.13 -14.22
N ASN A 115 -9.33 1.19 -13.94
CA ASN A 115 -8.39 1.99 -14.73
C ASN A 115 -7.95 1.29 -16.03
N THR A 116 -8.13 -0.03 -16.14
CA THR A 116 -7.89 -0.78 -17.39
C THR A 116 -9.09 -0.81 -18.33
N THR A 117 -10.29 -0.49 -17.83
CA THR A 117 -11.55 -0.54 -18.59
C THR A 117 -12.01 0.82 -19.12
N THR A 118 -11.30 1.91 -18.80
CA THR A 118 -11.62 3.29 -19.20
C THR A 118 -10.40 3.96 -19.80
#